data_AF-A0A8S3TXG7-F1
#
_entry.id   AF-A0A8S3TXG7-F1
#
_cell.length_a   1.000
_cell.length_b   1.000
_cell.length_c   1.000
_cell.angle_alpha   90.00
_cell.angle_beta   90.00
_cell.angle_gamma   90.00
#
_symmetry.space_group_name_H-M   'P 1'
#
loop_
_entity.id
_entity.type
_entity.pdbx_description
1 polymer ?
#
loop_
_entity_poly.entity_id
_entity_poly.type
_entity_poly.pdbx_seq_one_letter_code
_entity_poly.pdbx_strand_id
1 'polypeptide(L)'
;MLMEYINVDSYGNCLHNKDLPTNLRDPIEGMDHKEFYKLNAKYKFSLAMENGLCPDYMTEKLWRPFHLGSVPIILGSPKVKEFLPSNYSAIVVEDFKTVEELAGYIKYLNDNDEEYAKYLDWKSKGVSNQYLKKLLSEREWSVQSNWEEETINFIEGFQCHVCKKIHEKNERVRNKKEPVKYQATKHHYGCPGPVSYHNDGRRKEGGSSSWDYEFKKSKYLALAVNRLITLGQNFSKKDLFQLAKTIKDELR
;
A
#
# COMPACT_ATOMS: atom_id res chain seq x y z
N MET A 1 -11.24 8.76 18.61
CA MET A 1 -10.59 7.59 17.92
C MET A 1 -11.54 6.40 17.88
N LEU A 2 -11.35 5.41 16.97
CA LEU A 2 -12.27 4.26 16.86
C LEU A 2 -12.39 3.43 18.16
N MET A 3 -11.28 3.28 18.89
CA MET A 3 -11.22 2.55 20.16
C MET A 3 -12.04 3.18 21.30
N GLU A 4 -12.50 4.42 21.15
CA GLU A 4 -13.42 5.04 22.13
C GLU A 4 -14.85 4.50 21.99
N TYR A 5 -15.18 3.92 20.84
CA TYR A 5 -16.55 3.48 20.50
C TYR A 5 -16.71 1.97 20.46
N ILE A 6 -15.64 1.23 20.12
CA ILE A 6 -15.61 -0.24 20.06
C ILE A 6 -14.30 -0.79 20.62
N ASN A 7 -14.36 -2.00 21.18
CA ASN A 7 -13.16 -2.72 21.61
C ASN A 7 -12.35 -3.16 20.39
N VAL A 8 -11.06 -2.81 20.36
CA VAL A 8 -10.13 -3.22 19.30
C VAL A 8 -8.88 -3.77 19.97
N ASP A 9 -8.49 -4.99 19.60
CA ASP A 9 -7.21 -5.55 20.02
C ASP A 9 -6.10 -5.03 19.11
N SER A 10 -5.15 -4.28 19.68
CA SER A 10 -3.94 -3.79 19.03
C SER A 10 -2.72 -4.53 19.56
N TYR A 11 -2.16 -5.38 18.69
CA TYR A 11 -1.04 -6.25 18.97
C TYR A 11 0.33 -5.62 18.67
N GLY A 12 0.37 -4.65 17.75
CA GLY A 12 1.60 -3.97 17.36
C GLY A 12 2.03 -2.93 18.38
N ASN A 13 3.17 -2.29 18.14
CA ASN A 13 3.71 -1.24 19.02
C ASN A 13 2.83 0.03 19.07
N CYS A 14 1.99 0.25 18.05
CA CYS A 14 1.08 1.39 18.01
C CYS A 14 -0.16 1.13 18.88
N LEU A 15 -0.42 2.00 19.87
CA LEU A 15 -1.47 1.91 20.89
C LEU A 15 -1.36 0.70 21.84
N HIS A 16 -0.91 -0.45 21.34
CA HIS A 16 -0.51 -1.66 22.05
C HIS A 16 -1.31 -1.96 23.33
N ASN A 17 -2.43 -2.66 23.17
CA ASN A 17 -3.27 -3.07 24.31
C ASN A 17 -3.36 -4.59 24.47
N LYS A 18 -2.69 -5.36 23.62
CA LYS A 18 -2.65 -6.83 23.70
C LYS A 18 -1.32 -7.37 23.22
N ASP A 19 -0.82 -8.38 23.92
CA ASP A 19 0.46 -9.01 23.60
C ASP A 19 0.33 -10.05 22.49
N LEU A 20 1.29 -10.04 21.56
CA LEU A 20 1.51 -11.18 20.67
C LEU A 20 2.15 -12.34 21.46
N PRO A 21 1.79 -13.59 21.12
CA PRO A 21 2.56 -14.77 21.50
C PRO A 21 4.04 -14.56 21.17
N THR A 22 4.94 -15.04 22.04
CA THR A 22 6.38 -14.78 21.94
C THR A 22 6.96 -15.17 20.58
N ASN A 23 6.49 -16.28 20.00
CA ASN A 23 6.92 -16.78 18.70
C ASN A 23 6.42 -15.94 17.50
N LEU A 24 5.57 -14.94 17.73
CA LEU A 24 5.03 -14.03 16.70
C LEU A 24 5.51 -12.59 16.86
N ARG A 25 6.36 -12.31 17.86
CA ARG A 25 6.83 -10.94 18.15
C ARG A 25 7.86 -10.43 17.15
N ASP A 26 8.57 -11.33 16.46
CA ASP A 26 9.45 -10.95 15.37
C ASP A 26 8.62 -10.53 14.14
N PRO A 27 8.75 -9.30 13.63
CA PRO A 27 7.92 -8.84 12.52
C PRO A 27 8.23 -9.53 11.18
N ILE A 28 9.46 -10.02 10.99
CA ILE A 28 9.91 -10.63 9.72
C ILE A 28 9.45 -12.08 9.68
N GLU A 29 9.74 -12.84 10.73
CA GLU A 29 9.42 -14.26 10.82
C GLU A 29 7.97 -14.51 11.24
N GLY A 30 7.40 -13.60 12.04
CA GLY A 30 6.09 -13.77 12.67
C GLY A 30 4.91 -13.45 11.77
N MET A 31 5.02 -12.46 10.86
CA MET A 31 3.86 -11.97 10.09
C MET A 31 3.38 -12.91 8.98
N ASP A 32 4.25 -13.79 8.49
CA ASP A 32 3.91 -14.84 7.52
C ASP A 32 3.76 -16.23 8.18
N HIS A 33 3.90 -16.30 9.51
CA HIS A 33 3.77 -17.53 10.26
C HIS A 33 2.31 -18.01 10.33
N LYS A 34 2.08 -19.32 10.23
CA LYS A 34 0.73 -19.93 10.29
C LYS A 34 -0.06 -19.55 11.55
N GLU A 35 0.61 -19.42 12.69
CA GLU A 35 -0.04 -19.01 13.94
C GLU A 35 -0.51 -17.55 13.91
N PHE A 36 0.17 -16.66 13.16
CA PHE A 36 -0.30 -15.30 12.95
C PHE A 36 -1.60 -15.29 12.11
N TYR A 37 -1.68 -16.14 11.09
CA TYR A 37 -2.91 -16.32 10.31
C TYR A 37 -4.05 -16.87 11.15
N LYS A 38 -3.79 -17.88 12.00
CA LYS A 38 -4.79 -18.39 12.95
C LYS A 38 -5.24 -17.33 13.96
N LEU A 39 -4.34 -16.47 14.43
CA LEU A 39 -4.69 -15.38 15.34
C LEU A 39 -5.63 -14.38 14.65
N ASN A 40 -5.27 -13.93 13.46
CA ASN A 40 -6.05 -12.96 12.69
C ASN A 40 -7.41 -13.54 12.27
N ALA A 41 -7.49 -14.83 11.92
CA ALA A 41 -8.74 -15.49 11.54
C ALA A 41 -9.78 -15.60 12.66
N LYS A 42 -9.43 -15.29 13.92
CA LYS A 42 -10.38 -15.23 15.05
C LYS A 42 -11.22 -13.95 15.06
N TYR A 43 -10.88 -12.95 14.24
CA TYR A 43 -11.56 -11.66 14.21
C TYR A 43 -12.50 -11.56 13.02
N LYS A 44 -13.72 -11.04 13.25
CA LYS A 44 -14.68 -10.70 12.17
C LYS A 44 -14.14 -9.55 11.29
N PHE A 45 -13.41 -8.61 11.90
CA PHE A 45 -12.91 -7.41 11.22
C PHE A 45 -11.41 -7.24 11.43
N SER A 46 -10.73 -6.70 10.42
CA SER A 46 -9.31 -6.35 10.49
C SER A 46 -9.08 -4.90 10.06
N LEU A 47 -8.40 -4.11 10.88
CA LEU A 47 -8.02 -2.75 10.51
C LEU A 47 -6.88 -2.79 9.48
N ALA A 48 -7.21 -2.48 8.22
CA ALA A 48 -6.31 -2.50 7.07
C ALA A 48 -5.91 -1.07 6.70
N MET A 49 -5.22 -0.37 7.60
CA MET A 49 -4.81 1.03 7.39
C MET A 49 -3.43 1.10 6.74
N GLU A 50 -3.31 1.80 5.62
CA GLU A 50 -2.04 2.06 4.97
C GLU A 50 -1.28 3.21 5.63
N ASN A 51 0.05 3.18 5.50
CA ASN A 51 0.91 4.21 6.06
C ASN A 51 0.79 5.57 5.35
N GLY A 52 0.11 5.61 4.20
CA GLY A 52 -0.12 6.81 3.41
C GLY A 52 -1.34 6.65 2.49
N LEU A 53 -2.00 7.77 2.20
CA LEU A 53 -3.17 7.83 1.33
C LEU A 53 -2.72 8.12 -0.10
N CYS A 54 -2.35 7.06 -0.81
CA CYS A 54 -1.64 7.13 -2.08
C CYS A 54 -2.42 6.37 -3.17
N PRO A 55 -2.63 6.94 -4.37
CA PRO A 55 -3.16 6.18 -5.49
C PRO A 55 -2.35 4.90 -5.71
N ASP A 56 -3.06 3.80 -5.90
CA ASP A 56 -2.50 2.47 -6.18
C ASP A 56 -1.65 1.86 -5.03
N TYR A 57 -1.51 2.53 -3.87
CA TYR A 57 -0.82 1.98 -2.70
C TYR A 57 -1.74 1.10 -1.87
N MET A 58 -1.75 -0.19 -2.20
CA MET A 58 -2.49 -1.24 -1.49
C MET A 58 -1.53 -2.40 -1.24
N THR A 59 -1.42 -2.79 0.02
CA THR A 59 -0.42 -3.76 0.47
C THR A 59 -1.06 -5.04 1.02
N GLU A 60 -0.28 -5.89 1.67
CA GLU A 60 -0.75 -7.11 2.34
C GLU A 60 -1.86 -6.84 3.36
N LYS A 61 -1.97 -5.60 3.87
CA LYS A 61 -2.99 -5.20 4.85
C LYS A 61 -4.41 -5.36 4.30
N LEU A 62 -4.62 -5.09 3.01
CA LEU A 62 -5.91 -5.32 2.35
C LEU A 62 -6.13 -6.80 2.04
N TRP A 63 -5.11 -7.47 1.49
CA TRP A 63 -5.26 -8.81 0.93
C TRP A 63 -5.28 -9.93 1.99
N ARG A 64 -4.57 -9.75 3.12
CA ARG A 64 -4.50 -10.76 4.19
C ARG A 64 -5.87 -11.03 4.83
N PRO A 65 -6.69 -10.03 5.21
CA PRO A 65 -8.05 -10.29 5.73
C PRO A 65 -8.92 -11.09 4.76
N PHE A 66 -8.86 -10.77 3.46
CA PHE A 66 -9.57 -11.53 2.44
C PHE A 66 -9.14 -12.99 2.42
N HIS A 67 -7.85 -13.29 2.53
CA HIS A 67 -7.39 -14.67 2.61
C HIS A 67 -7.97 -15.38 3.85
N LEU A 68 -7.99 -14.71 5.00
CA LEU A 68 -8.37 -15.29 6.29
C LEU A 68 -9.88 -15.33 6.58
N GLY A 69 -10.71 -14.70 5.76
CA GLY A 69 -12.17 -14.67 5.98
C GLY A 69 -12.62 -13.59 6.98
N SER A 70 -11.77 -12.61 7.24
CA SER A 70 -12.09 -11.39 7.97
C SER A 70 -12.44 -10.27 6.98
N VAL A 71 -13.33 -9.37 7.39
CA VAL A 71 -13.70 -8.19 6.59
C VAL A 71 -12.71 -7.05 6.88
N PRO A 72 -11.94 -6.58 5.88
CA PRO A 72 -11.05 -5.44 6.10
C PRO A 72 -11.82 -4.13 6.25
N ILE A 73 -11.43 -3.34 7.24
CA ILE A 73 -11.80 -1.93 7.38
C ILE A 73 -10.60 -1.13 6.86
N ILE A 74 -10.73 -0.56 5.66
CA ILE A 74 -9.61 0.03 4.93
C ILE A 74 -9.61 1.55 4.93
N LEU A 75 -8.44 2.11 5.20
CA LEU A 75 -8.07 3.51 4.98
C LEU A 75 -6.73 3.52 4.22
N GLY A 76 -6.68 4.07 3.02
CA GLY A 76 -5.47 3.96 2.19
C GLY A 76 -5.64 4.58 0.80
N SER A 77 -5.44 3.78 -0.25
CA SER A 77 -5.56 4.24 -1.63
C SER A 77 -6.98 4.74 -1.95
N PRO A 78 -7.14 5.94 -2.56
CA PRO A 78 -8.44 6.42 -3.02
C PRO A 78 -9.04 5.55 -4.15
N LYS A 79 -8.22 4.70 -4.77
CA LYS A 79 -8.65 3.76 -5.80
C LYS A 79 -9.00 2.37 -5.25
N VAL A 80 -8.99 2.16 -3.94
CA VAL A 80 -9.16 0.81 -3.35
C VAL A 80 -10.39 0.08 -3.87
N LYS A 81 -11.49 0.80 -4.08
CA LYS A 81 -12.76 0.25 -4.60
C LYS A 81 -12.62 -0.39 -5.98
N GLU A 82 -11.69 0.08 -6.81
CA GLU A 82 -11.41 -0.48 -8.13
C GLU A 82 -10.78 -1.89 -8.06
N PHE A 83 -10.18 -2.24 -6.92
CA PHE A 83 -9.45 -3.50 -6.72
C PHE A 83 -10.16 -4.45 -5.75
N LEU A 84 -11.33 -4.08 -5.23
CA LEU A 84 -12.08 -4.95 -4.33
C LEU A 84 -12.65 -6.16 -5.09
N PRO A 85 -12.66 -7.37 -4.50
CA PRO A 85 -13.25 -8.56 -5.11
C PRO A 85 -14.71 -8.39 -5.56
N SER A 86 -15.46 -7.57 -4.82
CA SER A 86 -16.82 -7.15 -5.12
C SER A 86 -17.08 -5.77 -4.49
N ASN A 87 -18.19 -5.11 -4.87
CA ASN A 87 -18.65 -3.87 -4.23
C ASN A 87 -18.98 -4.06 -2.73
N TYR A 88 -19.06 -5.31 -2.25
CA TYR A 88 -19.42 -5.66 -0.89
C TYR A 88 -18.44 -6.71 -0.36
N SER A 89 -17.20 -6.25 -0.12
CA SER A 89 -16.11 -7.09 0.37
C SER A 89 -15.23 -6.42 1.43
N ALA A 90 -15.23 -5.08 1.50
CA ALA A 90 -14.50 -4.29 2.48
C ALA A 90 -15.34 -3.11 2.98
N ILE A 91 -15.03 -2.62 4.18
CA ILE A 91 -15.58 -1.37 4.73
C ILE A 91 -14.57 -0.26 4.45
N VAL A 92 -14.92 0.70 3.61
CA VAL A 92 -14.03 1.82 3.27
C VAL A 92 -14.28 2.97 4.25
N VAL A 93 -13.26 3.35 5.03
CA VAL A 93 -13.39 4.37 6.08
C VAL A 93 -13.86 5.72 5.53
N GLU A 94 -13.43 6.08 4.33
CA GLU A 94 -13.79 7.36 3.67
C GLU A 94 -15.27 7.46 3.27
N ASP A 95 -16.04 6.37 3.35
CA ASP A 95 -17.50 6.41 3.09
C ASP A 95 -18.31 6.93 4.28
N PHE A 96 -17.68 7.10 5.45
CA PHE A 96 -18.31 7.55 6.68
C PHE A 96 -17.89 8.98 7.00
N LYS A 97 -18.83 9.80 7.46
CA LYS A 97 -18.55 11.21 7.79
C LYS A 97 -17.78 11.34 9.09
N THR A 98 -18.01 10.42 10.02
CA THR A 98 -17.37 10.43 11.33
C THR A 98 -16.97 9.02 11.79
N VAL A 99 -16.06 8.96 12.76
CA VAL A 99 -15.60 7.69 13.34
C VAL A 99 -16.71 7.00 14.14
N GLU A 100 -17.61 7.79 14.73
CA GLU A 100 -18.82 7.34 15.42
C GLU A 100 -19.76 6.59 14.48
N GLU A 101 -19.97 7.14 13.27
CA GLU A 101 -20.80 6.54 12.23
C GLU A 101 -20.21 5.19 11.78
N LEU A 102 -18.89 5.17 11.52
CA LEU A 102 -18.15 3.94 11.21
C LEU A 102 -18.28 2.91 12.35
N ALA A 103 -18.11 3.34 13.60
CA ALA A 103 -18.23 2.45 14.75
C ALA A 103 -19.65 1.88 14.91
N GLY A 104 -20.68 2.70 14.70
CA GLY A 104 -22.07 2.27 14.68
C GLY A 104 -22.34 1.22 13.61
N TYR A 105 -21.78 1.42 12.41
CA TYR A 105 -21.90 0.46 11.32
C TYR A 105 -21.19 -0.87 11.61
N ILE A 106 -19.99 -0.83 12.19
CA ILE A 106 -19.26 -2.04 12.61
C ILE A 106 -20.06 -2.81 13.66
N LYS A 107 -20.64 -2.13 14.66
CA LYS A 107 -21.50 -2.77 15.67
C LYS A 107 -22.72 -3.43 15.04
N TYR A 108 -23.40 -2.71 14.13
CA TYR A 108 -24.52 -3.26 13.38
C TYR A 108 -24.13 -4.56 12.66
N LEU A 109 -23.04 -4.58 11.91
CA LEU A 109 -22.57 -5.81 11.25
C LEU A 109 -22.12 -6.89 12.24
N ASN A 110 -21.53 -6.50 13.37
CA ASN A 110 -21.13 -7.45 14.39
C ASN A 110 -22.33 -8.21 14.97
N ASP A 111 -23.45 -7.50 15.17
CA ASP A 111 -24.66 -8.02 15.81
C ASP A 111 -25.66 -8.63 14.80
N ASN A 112 -25.42 -8.47 13.49
CA ASN A 112 -26.27 -8.99 12.42
C ASN A 112 -25.46 -9.90 11.49
N ASP A 113 -25.44 -11.21 11.79
CA ASP A 113 -24.63 -12.18 11.04
C ASP A 113 -25.05 -12.32 9.56
N GLU A 114 -26.33 -12.14 9.24
CA GLU A 114 -26.80 -12.13 7.84
C GLU A 114 -26.20 -10.97 7.03
N GLU A 115 -26.10 -9.79 7.63
CA GLU A 115 -25.49 -8.61 6.98
C GLU A 115 -23.98 -8.74 6.90
N TYR A 116 -23.35 -9.28 7.93
CA TYR A 116 -21.92 -9.61 7.90
C TYR A 116 -21.59 -10.64 6.81
N ALA A 117 -22.39 -11.70 6.68
CA ALA A 117 -22.16 -12.78 5.71
C ALA A 117 -22.12 -12.27 4.27
N LYS A 118 -22.91 -11.24 3.93
CA LYS A 118 -22.89 -10.61 2.61
C LYS A 118 -21.50 -10.09 2.22
N TYR A 119 -20.67 -9.63 3.16
CA TYR A 119 -19.29 -9.19 2.88
C TYR A 119 -18.36 -10.34 2.46
N LEU A 120 -18.76 -11.59 2.73
CA LEU A 120 -18.00 -12.79 2.44
C LEU A 120 -18.57 -13.59 1.25
N ASP A 121 -19.76 -13.25 0.77
CA ASP A 121 -20.47 -13.93 -0.34
C ASP A 121 -19.60 -14.10 -1.60
N TRP A 122 -18.73 -13.14 -1.90
CA TRP A 122 -17.83 -13.21 -3.06
C TRP A 122 -16.87 -14.40 -2.97
N LYS A 123 -16.60 -14.95 -1.79
CA LYS A 123 -15.73 -16.14 -1.66
C LYS A 123 -16.37 -17.39 -2.24
N SER A 124 -17.69 -17.53 -2.16
CA SER A 124 -18.43 -18.66 -2.72
C SER A 124 -18.90 -18.39 -4.16
N LYS A 125 -19.30 -17.14 -4.45
CA LYS A 125 -19.79 -16.72 -5.77
C LYS A 125 -18.68 -16.35 -6.76
N GLY A 126 -17.47 -16.16 -6.26
CA GLY A 126 -16.31 -15.68 -7.01
C GLY A 126 -16.23 -14.14 -7.09
N VAL A 127 -15.07 -13.66 -7.56
CA VAL A 127 -14.79 -12.23 -7.79
C VAL A 127 -15.75 -11.68 -8.84
N SER A 128 -16.48 -10.61 -8.55
CA SER A 128 -17.40 -9.97 -9.52
C SER A 128 -16.74 -8.79 -10.25
N ASN A 129 -15.68 -8.22 -9.68
CA ASN A 129 -14.94 -7.12 -10.25
C ASN A 129 -14.20 -7.53 -11.54
N GLN A 130 -14.66 -7.01 -12.68
CA GLN A 130 -14.10 -7.33 -14.00
C GLN A 130 -12.72 -6.72 -14.22
N TYR A 131 -12.47 -5.53 -13.68
CA TYR A 131 -11.15 -4.90 -13.77
C TYR A 131 -10.11 -5.74 -13.04
N LEU A 132 -10.39 -6.15 -11.81
CA LEU A 132 -9.50 -7.01 -11.03
C LEU A 132 -9.27 -8.35 -11.72
N LYS A 133 -10.33 -8.99 -12.23
CA LYS A 133 -10.21 -10.24 -12.99
C LYS A 133 -9.28 -10.10 -14.20
N LYS A 134 -9.52 -9.08 -15.01
CA LYS A 134 -8.71 -8.79 -16.20
C LYS A 134 -7.25 -8.52 -15.83
N LEU A 135 -7.02 -7.68 -14.82
CA LEU A 135 -5.68 -7.36 -14.32
C LEU A 135 -4.93 -8.62 -13.87
N LEU A 136 -5.59 -9.52 -13.13
CA LEU A 136 -4.98 -10.75 -12.63
C LEU A 136 -4.75 -11.79 -13.74
N SER A 137 -5.59 -11.83 -14.79
CA SER A 137 -5.42 -12.75 -15.91
C SER A 137 -4.40 -12.29 -16.94
N GLU A 138 -4.23 -10.97 -17.10
CA GLU A 138 -3.33 -10.39 -18.12
C GLU A 138 -1.94 -10.05 -17.57
N ARG A 139 -1.72 -10.11 -16.25
CA ARG A 139 -0.39 -9.82 -15.69
C ARG A 139 0.62 -10.87 -16.14
N GLU A 140 1.78 -10.41 -16.59
CA GLU A 140 2.90 -11.26 -17.01
C GLU A 140 3.84 -11.64 -15.84
N TRP A 141 3.54 -11.16 -14.63
CA TRP A 141 4.39 -11.32 -13.44
C TRP A 141 3.59 -11.75 -12.21
N SER A 142 4.27 -12.36 -11.26
CA SER A 142 3.74 -12.84 -9.98
C SER A 142 4.58 -12.33 -8.80
N VAL A 143 4.10 -12.56 -7.57
CA VAL A 143 4.83 -12.12 -6.35
C VAL A 143 6.13 -12.92 -6.18
N GLN A 144 6.09 -14.21 -6.53
CA GLN A 144 7.25 -15.11 -6.51
C GLN A 144 7.29 -15.83 -7.84
N SER A 145 8.47 -15.95 -8.44
CA SER A 145 8.65 -16.74 -9.66
C SER A 145 8.20 -18.17 -9.40
N ASN A 146 7.19 -18.62 -10.13
CA ASN A 146 6.71 -20.00 -10.06
C ASN A 146 7.01 -20.68 -11.39
N TRP A 147 7.82 -21.75 -11.34
CA TRP A 147 8.16 -22.57 -12.51
C TRP A 147 6.92 -23.23 -13.14
N GLU A 148 5.86 -23.45 -12.37
CA GLU A 148 4.62 -24.07 -12.85
C GLU A 148 3.71 -23.10 -13.61
N GLU A 149 3.76 -21.80 -13.26
CA GLU A 149 2.95 -20.76 -13.91
C GLU A 149 3.72 -20.01 -15.01
N GLU A 150 4.99 -20.39 -15.26
CA GLU A 150 5.92 -19.73 -16.18
C GLU A 150 5.99 -18.20 -15.98
N THR A 151 5.73 -17.73 -14.77
CA THR A 151 5.69 -16.29 -14.45
C THR A 151 7.02 -15.82 -13.90
N ILE A 152 7.48 -14.67 -14.40
CA ILE A 152 8.60 -13.95 -13.81
C ILE A 152 8.16 -13.24 -12.53
N ASN A 153 9.09 -13.01 -11.61
CA ASN A 153 8.72 -12.27 -10.39
C ASN A 153 8.46 -10.79 -10.72
N PHE A 154 7.79 -10.07 -9.82
CA PHE A 154 7.41 -8.67 -10.04
C PHE A 154 8.59 -7.72 -10.29
N ILE A 155 9.80 -8.02 -9.78
CA ILE A 155 11.01 -7.24 -10.04
C ILE A 155 11.45 -7.44 -11.49
N GLU A 156 11.54 -8.69 -11.93
CA GLU A 156 11.85 -9.05 -13.32
C GLU A 156 10.79 -8.48 -14.27
N GLY A 157 9.51 -8.58 -13.93
CA GLY A 157 8.41 -7.99 -14.69
C GLY A 157 8.57 -6.48 -14.85
N PHE A 158 8.94 -5.78 -13.79
CA PHE A 158 9.26 -4.36 -13.85
C PHE A 158 10.48 -4.06 -14.72
N GLN A 159 11.55 -4.84 -14.60
CA GLN A 159 12.75 -4.68 -15.43
C GLN A 159 12.44 -4.90 -16.92
N CYS A 160 11.71 -5.97 -17.26
CA CYS A 160 11.24 -6.25 -18.60
C CYS A 160 10.38 -5.11 -19.15
N HIS A 161 9.46 -4.56 -18.33
CA HIS A 161 8.67 -3.40 -18.71
C HIS A 161 9.55 -2.20 -19.08
N VAL A 162 10.52 -1.84 -18.23
CA VAL A 162 11.46 -0.74 -18.48
C VAL A 162 12.26 -0.99 -19.78
N CYS A 163 12.79 -2.19 -19.97
CA CYS A 163 13.53 -2.58 -21.18
C CYS A 163 12.67 -2.45 -22.44
N LYS A 164 11.41 -2.91 -22.40
CA LYS A 164 10.44 -2.77 -23.50
C LYS A 164 10.20 -1.29 -23.85
N LYS A 165 10.05 -0.42 -22.84
CA LYS A 165 9.87 1.03 -23.06
C LYS A 165 11.10 1.70 -23.65
N ILE A 166 12.30 1.31 -23.23
CA ILE A 166 13.56 1.79 -23.82
C ILE A 166 13.68 1.33 -25.27
N HIS A 167 13.37 0.06 -25.55
CA HIS A 167 13.42 -0.48 -26.90
C HIS A 167 12.42 0.20 -27.83
N GLU A 168 11.15 0.36 -27.42
CA GLU A 168 10.11 1.11 -28.15
C GLU A 168 10.59 2.52 -28.50
N LYS A 169 11.21 3.22 -27.55
CA LYS A 169 11.77 4.55 -27.77
C LYS A 169 12.88 4.53 -28.84
N ASN A 170 13.82 3.59 -28.72
CA ASN A 170 14.95 3.48 -29.65
C ASN A 170 14.49 3.13 -31.08
N GLU A 171 13.53 2.22 -31.22
CA GLU A 171 12.95 1.85 -32.52
C GLU A 171 12.24 3.04 -33.19
N ARG A 172 11.52 3.87 -32.43
CA ARG A 172 10.92 5.08 -32.98
C ARG A 172 11.97 6.06 -33.50
N VAL A 173 13.05 6.28 -32.74
CA VAL A 173 14.16 7.13 -33.15
C VAL A 173 14.83 6.59 -34.42
N ARG A 174 15.10 5.28 -34.50
CA ARG A 174 15.66 4.62 -35.70
C ARG A 174 14.77 4.83 -36.93
N ASN A 175 13.46 4.77 -36.73
CA ASN A 175 12.45 4.98 -37.77
C ASN A 175 12.08 6.46 -38.00
N LYS A 176 12.89 7.42 -37.51
CA LYS A 176 12.68 8.87 -37.64
C LYS A 176 11.31 9.35 -37.13
N LYS A 177 10.75 8.66 -36.13
CA LYS A 177 9.52 9.05 -35.43
C LYS A 177 9.87 9.73 -34.12
N GLU A 178 9.01 10.66 -33.69
CA GLU A 178 9.13 11.30 -32.37
C GLU A 178 9.16 10.24 -31.26
N PRO A 179 10.13 10.29 -30.33
CA PRO A 179 10.21 9.35 -29.22
C PRO A 179 9.05 9.55 -28.26
N VAL A 180 8.49 8.45 -27.76
CA VAL A 180 7.51 8.53 -26.66
C VAL A 180 8.25 8.94 -25.39
N LYS A 181 7.82 10.06 -24.79
CA LYS A 181 8.34 10.52 -23.51
C LYS A 181 7.53 9.87 -22.39
N TYR A 182 8.11 8.84 -21.77
CA TYR A 182 7.64 8.31 -20.51
C TYR A 182 8.33 9.09 -19.38
N GLN A 183 7.64 10.09 -18.82
CA GLN A 183 8.14 10.85 -17.68
C GLN A 183 7.30 10.49 -16.46
N ALA A 184 7.90 9.75 -15.53
CA ALA A 184 7.35 9.66 -14.18
C ALA A 184 7.23 11.08 -13.64
N THR A 185 6.06 11.45 -13.15
CA THR A 185 5.85 12.78 -12.60
C THR A 185 6.74 12.95 -11.36
N LYS A 186 7.21 14.18 -11.11
CA LYS A 186 8.05 14.48 -9.92
C LYS A 186 7.30 14.23 -8.61
N HIS A 187 5.98 14.18 -8.67
CA HIS A 187 5.14 13.83 -7.54
C HIS A 187 5.09 12.30 -7.48
N HIS A 188 5.79 11.69 -6.53
CA HIS A 188 5.76 10.26 -6.20
C HIS A 188 4.32 9.72 -6.24
N TYR A 189 3.85 9.24 -7.39
CA TYR A 189 2.45 8.90 -7.68
C TYR A 189 1.41 9.98 -7.31
N GLY A 190 1.81 11.26 -7.17
CA GLY A 190 0.92 12.33 -6.68
C GLY A 190 0.60 12.28 -5.18
N CYS A 191 1.28 11.41 -4.41
CA CYS A 191 0.97 11.19 -3.01
C CYS A 191 1.20 12.43 -2.13
N PRO A 192 0.28 12.75 -1.21
CA PRO A 192 0.58 13.65 -0.11
C PRO A 192 1.68 13.04 0.76
N GLY A 193 2.51 13.91 1.36
CA GLY A 193 3.46 13.45 2.38
C GLY A 193 2.74 12.81 3.56
N PRO A 194 3.37 11.85 4.27
CA PRO A 194 2.76 11.17 5.39
C PRO A 194 2.35 12.17 6.47
N VAL A 195 1.17 11.94 7.05
CA VAL A 195 0.58 12.81 8.06
C VAL A 195 0.59 12.09 9.39
N SER A 196 1.12 12.73 10.42
CA SER A 196 1.00 12.23 11.79
C SER A 196 -0.31 12.74 12.39
N TYR A 197 -0.91 11.96 13.30
CA TYR A 197 -2.10 12.35 14.03
C TYR A 197 -1.82 12.32 15.54
N HIS A 198 -2.46 13.21 16.27
CA HIS A 198 -2.52 13.16 17.73
C HIS A 198 -3.49 12.05 18.17
N ASN A 199 -3.42 11.66 19.44
CA ASN A 199 -4.35 10.68 20.02
C ASN A 199 -5.82 11.15 20.00
N ASP A 200 -6.07 12.44 19.77
CA ASP A 200 -7.44 12.98 19.58
C ASP A 200 -7.88 12.97 18.10
N GLY A 201 -7.09 12.38 17.20
CA GLY A 201 -7.37 12.31 15.76
C GLY A 201 -7.06 13.60 14.98
N ARG A 202 -6.56 14.66 15.62
CA ARG A 202 -6.16 15.88 14.90
C ARG A 202 -4.82 15.69 14.21
N ARG A 203 -4.67 16.30 13.03
CA ARG A 203 -3.40 16.31 12.28
C ARG A 203 -2.30 16.96 13.12
N LYS A 204 -1.20 16.25 13.34
CA LYS A 204 0.02 16.75 13.95
C LYS A 204 0.86 17.42 12.88
N GLU A 205 0.91 18.74 12.89
CA GLU A 205 1.80 19.52 12.04
C GLU A 205 3.25 19.35 12.52
N GLY A 206 4.18 19.11 11.59
CA GLY A 206 5.62 19.08 11.90
C GLY A 206 6.13 17.83 12.64
N GLY A 207 5.40 16.72 12.64
CA GLY A 207 5.85 15.47 13.27
C GLY A 207 6.93 14.75 12.47
N SER A 208 8.13 14.61 13.04
CA SER A 208 9.21 13.73 12.56
C SER A 208 8.88 12.26 12.85
N SER A 209 7.90 11.69 12.15
CA SER A 209 7.80 10.23 12.09
C SER A 209 8.95 9.68 11.24
N SER A 210 9.37 8.44 11.49
CA SER A 210 10.36 7.74 10.64
C SER A 210 9.96 7.80 9.15
N TRP A 211 8.65 7.72 8.89
CA TRP A 211 8.08 7.82 7.55
C TRP A 211 8.19 9.23 6.93
N ASP A 212 7.96 10.30 7.69
CA ASP A 212 8.18 11.68 7.19
C ASP A 212 9.65 11.92 6.83
N TYR A 213 10.57 11.41 7.66
CA TYR A 213 12.00 11.46 7.37
C TYR A 213 12.36 10.73 6.08
N GLU A 214 11.94 9.46 5.92
CA GLU A 214 12.25 8.69 4.72
C GLU A 214 11.57 9.27 3.47
N PHE A 215 10.34 9.80 3.59
CA PHE A 215 9.65 10.49 2.51
C PHE A 215 10.42 11.72 2.03
N LYS A 216 10.82 12.61 2.96
CA LYS A 216 11.60 13.81 2.66
C LYS A 216 12.98 13.47 2.10
N LYS A 217 13.69 12.53 2.71
CA LYS A 217 15.00 12.05 2.25
C LYS A 217 14.93 11.51 0.82
N SER A 218 13.91 10.71 0.52
CA SER A 218 13.68 10.16 -0.83
C SER A 218 13.43 11.26 -1.87
N LYS A 219 12.67 12.31 -1.53
CA LYS A 219 12.50 13.49 -2.39
C LYS A 219 13.84 14.14 -2.74
N TYR A 220 14.69 14.41 -1.75
CA TYR A 220 15.98 15.06 -2.00
C TYR A 220 16.97 14.17 -2.75
N LEU A 221 16.97 12.86 -2.47
CA LEU A 221 17.75 11.89 -3.25
C LEU A 221 17.29 11.85 -4.72
N ALA A 222 15.99 11.86 -5.00
CA ALA A 222 15.47 11.90 -6.37
C ALA A 222 15.89 13.17 -7.12
N LEU A 223 15.85 14.33 -6.46
CA LEU A 223 16.32 15.60 -7.04
C LEU A 223 17.83 15.56 -7.34
N ALA A 224 18.62 15.00 -6.42
CA ALA A 224 20.06 14.85 -6.60
C ALA A 224 20.39 13.90 -7.76
N VAL A 225 19.75 12.73 -7.83
CA VAL A 225 19.89 11.79 -8.96
C VAL A 225 19.55 12.50 -10.27
N ASN A 226 18.43 13.21 -10.33
CA ASN A 226 18.03 13.92 -11.54
C ASN A 226 19.07 14.97 -11.97
N ARG A 227 19.61 15.75 -11.03
CA ARG A 227 20.66 16.76 -11.33
C ARG A 227 21.95 16.10 -11.82
N LEU A 228 22.40 15.02 -11.18
CA LEU A 228 23.62 14.29 -11.58
C LEU A 228 23.47 13.64 -12.96
N ILE A 229 22.33 12.99 -13.22
CA ILE A 229 22.02 12.42 -14.54
C ILE A 229 21.98 13.53 -15.61
N THR A 230 21.35 14.67 -15.33
CA THR A 230 21.27 15.79 -16.29
C THR A 230 22.65 16.36 -16.62
N LEU A 231 23.57 16.35 -15.66
CA LEU A 231 24.96 16.79 -15.85
C LEU A 231 25.83 15.76 -16.60
N GLY A 232 25.36 14.53 -16.78
CA GLY A 232 26.10 13.47 -17.47
C GLY A 232 27.37 13.03 -16.74
N GLN A 233 27.46 13.26 -15.43
CA GLN A 233 28.65 12.93 -14.63
C GLN A 233 28.51 11.56 -13.98
N ASN A 234 29.61 10.80 -13.94
CA ASN A 234 29.70 9.64 -13.06
C ASN A 234 29.73 10.12 -11.60
N PHE A 235 28.97 9.46 -10.74
CA PHE A 235 28.88 9.81 -9.32
C PHE A 235 28.94 8.57 -8.45
N SER A 236 29.62 8.68 -7.31
CA SER A 236 29.58 7.67 -6.27
C SER A 236 28.31 7.81 -5.42
N LYS A 237 28.04 6.81 -4.59
CA LYS A 237 27.01 6.91 -3.54
C LYS A 237 27.26 8.11 -2.62
N LYS A 238 28.52 8.41 -2.29
CA LYS A 238 28.86 9.55 -1.42
C LYS A 238 28.46 10.87 -2.05
N ASP A 239 28.74 11.04 -3.34
CA ASP A 239 28.41 12.27 -4.10
C ASP A 239 26.90 12.50 -4.15
N LEU A 240 26.13 11.43 -4.39
CA LEU A 240 24.67 11.47 -4.38
C LEU A 240 24.13 11.96 -3.03
N PHE A 241 24.58 11.37 -1.92
CA PHE A 241 24.09 11.73 -0.59
C PHE A 241 24.53 13.15 -0.18
N GLN A 242 25.73 13.57 -0.56
CA GLN A 242 26.21 14.92 -0.29
C GLN A 242 25.38 15.96 -1.05
N LEU A 243 25.11 15.73 -2.34
CA LEU A 243 24.27 16.64 -3.12
C LEU A 243 22.83 16.67 -2.60
N ALA A 244 22.26 15.52 -2.23
CA ALA A 244 20.92 15.47 -1.64
C ALA A 244 20.83 16.29 -0.33
N LYS A 245 21.89 16.26 0.50
CA LYS A 245 21.98 17.10 1.69
C LYS A 245 22.03 18.59 1.34
N THR A 246 22.85 18.98 0.36
CA THR A 246 22.90 20.37 -0.11
C THR A 246 21.52 20.84 -0.61
N ILE A 247 20.84 20.06 -1.46
CA ILE A 247 19.50 20.40 -1.97
C ILE A 247 18.48 20.50 -0.82
N LYS A 248 18.57 19.65 0.20
CA LYS A 248 17.71 19.74 1.39
C LYS A 248 17.88 21.08 2.09
N ASP A 249 19.12 21.55 2.24
CA ASP A 249 19.42 22.80 2.92
C ASP A 249 19.06 24.03 2.06
N GLU A 250 19.12 23.94 0.73
CA GLU A 250 18.66 24.98 -0.22
C GLU A 250 17.14 25.17 -0.26
N LEU A 251 16.37 24.08 -0.08
CA LEU A 251 14.92 24.05 -0.20
C LEU A 251 14.18 24.09 1.16
N ARG A 252 14.92 24.38 2.23
CA ARG A 252 14.39 24.50 3.60
C ARG A 252 13.97 25.93 3.89
#